data_AF-A0A6A3WE87-F1
#
_entry.id   AF-A0A6A3WE87-F1
#
_cell.length_a   1.000
_cell.length_b   1.000
_cell.length_c   1.000
_cell.angle_alpha   90.00
_cell.angle_beta   90.00
_cell.angle_gamma   90.00
#
_symmetry.space_group_name_H-M   'P 1'
#
loop_
_entity.id
_entity.type
_entity.pdbx_description
1 polymer ?
#
loop_
_entity_poly.entity_id
_entity_poly.type
_entity_poly.pdbx_seq_one_letter_code
_entity_poly.pdbx_strand_id
1 'polypeptide(L)' 'MRPKRYKAILVEFMSFHDGCNYSADATFTREDLLKISPEGVCRWTNYRHDIHP' A
#
# COMPACT_ATOMS: atom_id res chain seq x y z
N MET A 1 9.81 -12.32 -8.68
CA MET A 1 8.59 -11.72 -8.08
C MET A 1 7.50 -11.66 -9.15
N ARG A 2 6.26 -12.05 -8.86
CA ARG A 2 5.14 -11.88 -9.81
C ARG A 2 4.73 -10.39 -9.81
N PRO A 3 4.91 -9.63 -10.91
CA PRO A 3 4.68 -8.17 -10.94
C PRO A 3 3.28 -7.75 -10.49
N LYS A 4 2.28 -8.57 -10.81
CA LYS A 4 0.88 -8.36 -10.41
C LYS A 4 0.66 -8.35 -8.89
N ARG A 5 1.47 -9.11 -8.13
CA ARG A 5 1.38 -9.12 -6.66
C ARG A 5 1.94 -7.84 -6.05
N TYR A 6 3.07 -7.34 -6.57
CA TYR A 6 3.65 -6.10 -6.07
C TYR A 6 2.72 -4.91 -6.29
N LYS A 7 2.15 -4.78 -7.50
CA LYS A 7 1.20 -3.69 -7.80
C LYS A 7 -0.02 -3.75 -6.87
N ALA A 8 -0.63 -4.92 -6.68
CA ALA A 8 -1.78 -5.07 -5.79
C ALA A 8 -1.47 -4.69 -4.33
N ILE A 9 -0.34 -5.18 -3.79
CA ILE A 9 0.13 -4.84 -2.44
C ILE A 9 0.39 -3.34 -2.30
N LEU A 10 0.98 -2.72 -3.32
CA LEU A 10 1.24 -1.28 -3.34
C LEU A 10 -0.05 -0.47 -3.37
N VAL A 11 -1.04 -0.85 -4.18
CA VAL A 11 -2.36 -0.19 -4.22
C VAL A 11 -3.05 -0.30 -2.86
N GLU A 12 -3.06 -1.49 -2.24
CA GLU A 12 -3.64 -1.71 -0.92
C GLU A 12 -2.96 -0.86 0.17
N PHE A 13 -1.63 -0.78 0.14
CA PHE A 13 -0.86 0.05 1.06
C PHE A 13 -1.14 1.54 0.85
N MET A 14 -1.12 2.02 -0.40
CA MET A 14 -1.37 3.43 -0.71
C MET A 14 -2.80 3.85 -0.33
N SER A 15 -3.78 2.96 -0.53
CA SER A 15 -5.16 3.21 -0.07
C SER A 15 -5.23 3.39 1.45
N PHE A 16 -4.49 2.57 2.21
CA PHE A 16 -4.37 2.73 3.66
C PHE A 16 -3.63 4.02 4.03
N HIS A 17 -2.53 4.34 3.33
CA HIS A 17 -1.68 5.49 3.62
C HIS A 17 -2.40 6.83 3.41
N ASP A 18 -3.12 6.96 2.29
CA ASP A 18 -3.82 8.20 1.92
C ASP A 18 -5.26 8.25 2.44
N GLY A 19 -5.75 7.17 3.06
CA GLY A 19 -7.14 7.05 3.51
C GLY A 19 -8.16 7.09 2.36
N CYS A 20 -7.72 6.76 1.15
CA CYS A 20 -8.52 6.79 -0.08
C CYS A 20 -8.62 5.39 -0.69
N ASN A 21 -9.58 5.16 -1.59
CA ASN A 21 -9.70 3.87 -2.27
C ASN A 21 -9.21 4.00 -3.71
N TYR A 22 -8.02 3.49 -3.99
CA TYR A 22 -7.44 3.49 -5.33
C TYR A 22 -7.95 2.32 -6.18
N SER A 23 -8.07 2.55 -7.49
CA SER A 23 -8.33 1.48 -8.46
C SER A 23 -7.13 0.51 -8.53
N ALA A 24 -7.39 -0.76 -8.84
CA ALA A 24 -6.33 -1.75 -9.09
C ALA A 24 -5.36 -1.35 -10.21
N ASP A 25 -5.80 -0.48 -11.12
CA ASP A 25 -4.99 0.06 -12.21
C ASP A 25 -4.27 1.35 -11.88
N ALA A 26 -4.42 1.86 -10.64
CA ALA A 26 -3.76 3.09 -10.20
C ALA A 26 -2.24 3.04 -10.44
N THR A 27 -1.72 4.19 -10.85
CA THR A 27 -0.30 4.40 -11.11
C THR A 27 0.17 5.50 -10.18
N PHE A 28 1.23 5.21 -9.42
CA PHE A 28 1.78 6.14 -8.44
C PHE A 28 3.02 6.82 -9.04
N THR A 29 3.13 8.13 -8.84
CA THR A 29 4.33 8.85 -9.27
C THR A 29 5.49 8.54 -8.34
N ARG A 30 6.71 8.88 -8.76
CA ARG A 30 7.88 8.76 -7.88
C ARG A 30 7.71 9.59 -6.59
N GLU A 31 7.10 10.76 -6.70
CA GLU A 31 6.87 11.67 -5.57
C GLU A 31 5.90 11.06 -4.55
N ASP A 32 4.90 10.31 -5.00
CA ASP A 32 3.99 9.58 -4.10
C ASP A 32 4.71 8.45 -3.36
N LEU A 33 5.57 7.71 -4.07
CA LEU A 33 6.36 6.63 -3.46
C LEU A 33 7.39 7.15 -2.45
N LEU A 34 7.87 8.40 -2.61
CA LEU A 34 8.79 9.02 -1.66
C LEU A 34 8.12 9.45 -0.35
N LYS A 35 6.78 9.57 -0.31
CA LYS A 35 6.02 9.85 0.91
C LYS A 35 5.86 8.61 1.80
N ILE A 36 6.17 7.43 1.27
CA ILE A 36 6.10 6.17 2.02
C ILE A 36 7.12 6.19 3.16
N SER A 37 6.62 6.13 4.39
CA SER A 37 7.42 6.06 5.61
C SER A 37 7.50 4.62 6.13
N PRO A 38 8.65 4.20 6.70
CA PRO A 38 8.77 2.90 7.40
C PRO A 38 7.71 2.72 8.50
N GLU A 39 7.34 3.79 9.20
CA GLU A 39 6.31 3.75 10.23
C GLU A 39 4.92 3.48 9.62
N GLY A 40 4.63 4.06 8.45
CA GLY A 40 3.41 3.79 7.71
C GLY A 40 3.31 2.34 7.28
N VAL A 41 4.42 1.76 6.80
CA VAL A 41 4.50 0.35 6.43
C VAL A 41 4.28 -0.55 7.65
N CYS A 42 4.91 -0.26 8.79
CA CYS A 42 4.75 -1.03 10.02
C CYS A 42 3.30 -1.02 10.54
N ARG A 43 2.67 0.16 10.56
CA ARG A 43 1.26 0.31 10.95
C ARG A 43 0.34 -0.48 10.02
N TRP A 44 0.56 -0.41 8.72
CA TRP A 44 -0.22 -1.18 7.75
C TRP A 44 -0.03 -2.70 7.89
N THR A 45 1.19 -3.17 8.12
CA THR A 45 1.43 -4.62 8.32
C THR A 45 0.74 -5.13 9.57
N ASN A 46 0.73 -4.35 10.66
CA ASN A 46 0.01 -4.70 11.88
C ASN A 46 -1.51 -4.71 11.65
N TYR A 47 -2.03 -3.70 10.95
CA TYR A 47 -3.44 -3.66 10.56
C TYR A 47 -3.87 -4.89 9.75
N ARG A 48 -3.05 -5.32 8.78
CA ARG A 48 -3.35 -6.53 8.00
C ARG A 48 -3.27 -7.82 8.80
N HIS A 49 -2.40 -7.88 9.81
CA HIS A 49 -2.30 -9.03 10.70
C HIS A 49 -3.55 -9.15 11.58
N ASP A 50 -4.10 -8.02 12.05
CA ASP A 50 -5.32 -7.99 12.87
C ASP A 50 -6.58 -8.39 12.08
N ILE A 51 -6.65 -8.09 10.78
CA ILE A 51 -7.81 -8.41 9.92
C ILE A 51 -7.80 -9.86 9.42
N HIS A 52 -6.65 -10.54 9.44
CA HIS A 52 -6.52 -11.95 9.08
C HIS A 52 -5.94 -12.75 10.27
N PRO A 53 -6.77 -13.19 11.24
CA PRO A 53 -6.34 -14.17 12.24
C PRO A 53 -6.03 -15.55 11.61
#